data_AF-A0A1H6F2S7-F1
#
_entry.id   AF-A0A1H6F2S7-F1
#
_cell.length_a   1.000
_cell.length_b   1.000
_cell.length_c   1.000
_cell.angle_alpha   90.00
_cell.angle_beta   90.00
_cell.angle_gamma   90.00
#
_symmetry.space_group_name_H-M   'P 1'
#
loop_
_entity.id
_entity.type
_entity.pdbx_description
1 polymer ?
#
loop_
_entity_poly.entity_id
_entity_poly.type
_entity_poly.pdbx_seq_one_letter_code
_entity_poly.pdbx_strand_id
1 'polypeptide(L)'
;MFGVNFADGRIKGYGLQLMGQDKTFYVQPVRGEVYGNNQFVDNNDGTVTDQASNLMWTQDDSGEGMNWQQALAWATQKNAENYLGYNDWRLPNVKELQFIVDYSRSPDTSNSAAIDPIFNTTVISNEAGQDDYAYYWSSTTHVSSNGMGAGGSYVAFGRSLGYMNGSWRDVHGAGSQRSDFKTGNASDYPTGHGPQGDAIRINNYVRLVRGGVSDAIHTGGSVAVVNPNTGGDTTQPPPSDSTTPDGQQPPQEALSACANQTENSSCTIQTPQGDLSGVCLMVVNNSLACVPENAPLN
;
A
#
# COMPACT_ATOMS: atom_id res chain seq x y z
N MET A 1 -0.20 6.97 15.96
CA MET A 1 -0.31 5.54 15.62
C MET A 1 -0.47 5.42 14.11
N PHE A 2 0.27 4.53 13.44
CA PHE A 2 0.01 4.25 12.03
C PHE A 2 -1.12 3.23 11.86
N GLY A 3 -1.96 3.43 10.86
CA GLY A 3 -3.06 2.52 10.54
C GLY A 3 -3.42 2.54 9.06
N VAL A 4 -4.01 1.44 8.59
CA VAL A 4 -4.56 1.36 7.24
C VAL A 4 -5.93 2.02 7.21
N ASN A 5 -6.13 2.95 6.27
CA ASN A 5 -7.44 3.44 5.93
C ASN A 5 -8.05 2.54 4.84
N PHE A 6 -9.02 1.71 5.20
CA PHE A 6 -9.64 0.79 4.23
C PHE A 6 -10.48 1.49 3.15
N ALA A 7 -10.92 2.73 3.38
CA ALA A 7 -11.70 3.47 2.39
C ALA A 7 -10.82 3.95 1.21
N ASP A 8 -9.53 4.21 1.45
CA ASP A 8 -8.64 4.76 0.43
C ASP A 8 -7.35 3.95 0.21
N GLY A 9 -7.13 2.87 0.98
CA GLY A 9 -6.03 1.94 0.82
C GLY A 9 -4.66 2.51 1.19
N ARG A 10 -4.59 3.53 2.05
CA ARG A 10 -3.33 4.19 2.46
C ARG A 10 -2.99 3.94 3.93
N ILE A 11 -1.70 4.02 4.25
CA ILE A 11 -1.20 3.92 5.63
C ILE A 11 -0.84 5.32 6.12
N LYS A 12 -1.52 5.76 7.18
CA LYS A 12 -1.45 7.13 7.68
C LYS A 12 -1.21 7.14 9.19
N GLY A 13 -0.57 8.19 9.66
CA GLY A 13 -0.49 8.52 11.07
C GLY A 13 -1.81 9.11 11.56
N TYR A 14 -2.32 8.55 12.65
CA TYR A 14 -3.49 9.04 13.37
C TYR A 14 -3.08 9.51 14.75
N GLY A 15 -3.52 10.72 15.11
CA GLY A 15 -3.47 11.19 16.49
C GLY A 15 -4.28 10.26 17.40
N LEU A 16 -3.85 10.14 18.66
CA LEU A 16 -4.46 9.23 19.64
C LEU A 16 -5.74 9.81 20.26
N GLN A 17 -6.08 11.06 19.98
CA GLN A 17 -7.23 11.74 20.56
C GLN A 17 -8.13 12.36 19.48
N LEU A 18 -9.43 12.45 19.77
CA LEU A 18 -10.44 13.16 19.00
C LEU A 18 -11.29 13.97 19.96
N MET A 19 -11.39 15.29 19.73
CA MET A 19 -12.20 16.19 20.56
C MET A 19 -11.90 16.05 22.08
N GLY A 20 -10.61 15.88 22.42
CA GLY A 20 -10.15 15.74 23.81
C GLY A 20 -10.42 14.39 24.46
N GLN A 21 -10.93 13.41 23.71
CA GLN A 21 -11.13 12.03 24.17
C GLN A 21 -10.15 11.09 23.47
N ASP A 22 -9.73 10.03 24.16
CA ASP A 22 -8.89 9.00 23.55
C ASP A 22 -9.66 8.27 22.44
N LYS A 23 -9.02 8.11 21.29
CA LYS A 23 -9.55 7.33 20.17
C LYS A 23 -9.38 5.85 20.46
N THR A 24 -10.42 5.08 20.15
CA THR A 24 -10.32 3.63 20.00
C THR A 24 -9.97 3.28 18.56
N PHE A 25 -9.22 2.20 18.38
CA PHE A 25 -8.78 1.71 17.07
C PHE A 25 -9.17 0.25 16.92
N TYR A 26 -9.58 -0.13 15.71
CA TYR A 26 -9.66 -1.54 15.33
C TYR A 26 -8.26 -2.09 15.14
N VAL A 27 -8.00 -3.27 15.69
CA VAL A 27 -6.71 -3.95 15.56
C VAL A 27 -6.93 -5.31 14.91
N GLN A 28 -6.06 -5.64 13.97
CA GLN A 28 -5.98 -6.99 13.40
C GLN A 28 -4.65 -7.61 13.87
N PRO A 29 -4.67 -8.50 14.88
CA PRO A 29 -3.46 -9.17 15.32
C PRO A 29 -2.95 -10.10 14.21
N VAL A 30 -1.65 -10.05 13.96
CA VAL A 30 -0.96 -10.89 12.98
C VAL A 30 0.13 -11.71 13.65
N ARG A 31 0.49 -12.85 13.05
CA ARG A 31 1.62 -13.70 13.46
C ARG A 31 2.69 -13.68 12.36
N GLY A 32 3.96 -13.75 12.75
CA GLY A 32 5.08 -13.78 11.81
C GLY A 32 6.32 -13.14 12.40
N GLU A 33 7.32 -12.95 11.54
CA GLU A 33 8.54 -12.22 11.89
C GLU A 33 8.25 -10.73 12.11
N VAL A 34 9.10 -10.08 12.90
CA VAL A 34 9.02 -8.63 13.11
C VAL A 34 9.36 -7.93 11.80
N TYR A 35 8.37 -7.23 11.24
CA TYR A 35 8.55 -6.43 10.03
C TYR A 35 9.44 -5.22 10.31
N GLY A 36 10.37 -4.90 9.41
CA GLY A 36 11.30 -3.78 9.56
C GLY A 36 12.48 -4.03 10.52
N ASN A 37 12.73 -5.28 10.92
CA ASN A 37 13.97 -5.66 11.60
C ASN A 37 15.09 -5.90 10.58
N ASN A 38 15.64 -4.80 10.08
CA ASN A 38 16.66 -4.81 9.03
C ASN A 38 18.06 -5.16 9.57
N GLN A 39 18.92 -5.71 8.70
CA GLN A 39 20.33 -5.99 8.97
C GLN A 39 21.19 -5.36 7.88
N PHE A 40 21.30 -4.03 7.93
CA PHE A 40 22.02 -3.26 6.91
C PHE A 40 23.54 -3.40 7.04
N VAL A 41 24.19 -3.61 5.90
CA VAL A 41 25.64 -3.69 5.75
C VAL A 41 26.06 -2.76 4.61
N ASP A 42 26.94 -1.81 4.91
CA ASP A 42 27.56 -0.95 3.91
C ASP A 42 28.63 -1.74 3.15
N ASN A 43 28.48 -1.85 1.83
CA ASN A 43 29.44 -2.56 1.00
C ASN A 43 30.66 -1.69 0.63
N ASN A 44 30.67 -0.41 1.02
CA ASN A 44 31.71 0.59 0.73
C ASN A 44 31.92 0.87 -0.77
N ASP A 45 30.88 0.63 -1.57
CA ASP A 45 30.86 0.83 -3.02
C ASP A 45 29.64 1.65 -3.50
N GLY A 46 28.97 2.34 -2.57
CA GLY A 46 27.72 3.07 -2.83
C GLY A 46 26.46 2.21 -2.75
N THR A 47 26.58 0.95 -2.31
CA THR A 47 25.45 0.05 -2.06
C THR A 47 25.34 -0.40 -0.61
N VAL A 48 24.12 -0.68 -0.18
CA VAL A 48 23.79 -1.21 1.15
C VAL A 48 23.04 -2.51 1.00
N THR A 49 23.55 -3.58 1.60
CA THR A 49 22.86 -4.88 1.65
C THR A 49 22.01 -4.96 2.90
N ASP A 50 20.73 -5.31 2.77
CA ASP A 50 19.92 -5.76 3.90
C ASP A 50 19.92 -7.30 3.97
N GLN A 51 20.64 -7.86 4.95
CA GLN A 51 20.74 -9.31 5.12
C GLN A 51 19.41 -9.95 5.55
N ALA A 52 18.47 -9.17 6.12
CA ALA A 52 17.17 -9.69 6.54
C ALA A 52 16.27 -9.99 5.34
N SER A 53 16.26 -9.12 4.33
CA SER A 53 15.44 -9.29 3.11
C SER A 53 16.21 -9.87 1.91
N ASN A 54 17.54 -9.96 1.99
CA ASN A 54 18.43 -10.25 0.86
C ASN A 54 18.27 -9.27 -0.32
N LEU A 55 17.89 -8.04 -0.01
CA LEU A 55 17.84 -6.93 -0.96
C LEU A 55 19.12 -6.11 -0.85
N MET A 56 19.54 -5.53 -1.98
CA MET A 56 20.61 -4.54 -2.01
C MET A 56 20.05 -3.24 -2.57
N TRP A 57 20.41 -2.15 -1.92
CA TRP A 57 19.88 -0.82 -2.16
C TRP A 57 21.00 0.11 -2.60
N THR A 58 20.69 1.12 -3.41
CA THR A 58 21.59 2.26 -3.57
C THR A 58 21.70 3.01 -2.24
N GLN A 59 22.91 3.43 -1.87
CA GLN A 59 23.15 4.21 -0.66
C GLN A 59 22.69 5.65 -0.81
N ASP A 60 22.80 6.22 -2.00
CA ASP A 60 22.20 7.50 -2.37
C ASP A 60 20.79 7.32 -2.96
N ASP A 61 19.94 8.33 -2.79
CA ASP A 61 18.71 8.48 -3.57
C ASP A 61 19.00 9.17 -4.92
N SER A 62 17.95 9.46 -5.69
CA SER A 62 18.08 10.08 -7.01
C SER A 62 18.62 11.51 -7.00
N GLY A 63 18.72 12.18 -5.85
CA GLY A 63 19.16 13.57 -5.72
C GLY A 63 18.17 14.61 -6.26
N GLU A 64 17.24 14.21 -7.11
CA GLU A 64 16.17 15.03 -7.66
C GLU A 64 14.84 14.27 -7.74
N GLY A 65 13.74 15.02 -7.70
CA GLY A 65 12.39 14.50 -7.84
C GLY A 65 12.02 14.31 -9.32
N MET A 66 11.32 13.23 -9.62
CA MET A 66 10.92 12.86 -10.98
C MET A 66 9.52 12.26 -10.99
N ASN A 67 8.78 12.43 -12.09
CA ASN A 67 7.48 11.80 -12.21
C ASN A 67 7.60 10.27 -12.30
N TRP A 68 6.50 9.55 -12.15
CA TRP A 68 6.56 8.09 -12.05
C TRP A 68 7.11 7.41 -13.31
N GLN A 69 6.81 7.93 -14.50
CA GLN A 69 7.35 7.40 -15.75
C GLN A 69 8.86 7.67 -15.87
N GLN A 70 9.31 8.86 -15.49
CA GLN A 70 10.72 9.22 -15.44
C GLN A 70 11.48 8.36 -14.43
N ALA A 71 10.87 8.02 -13.30
CA ALA A 71 11.46 7.11 -12.32
C ALA A 71 11.74 5.72 -12.90
N LEU A 72 10.78 5.14 -13.63
CA LEU A 72 10.99 3.87 -14.33
C LEU A 72 12.06 3.96 -15.42
N ALA A 73 12.06 5.05 -16.18
CA ALA A 73 13.08 5.31 -17.20
C ALA A 73 14.47 5.47 -16.58
N TRP A 74 14.57 6.12 -15.41
CA TRP A 74 15.81 6.31 -14.68
C TRP A 74 16.41 4.98 -14.23
N ALA A 75 15.62 4.05 -13.69
CA ALA A 75 16.09 2.69 -13.38
C ALA A 75 16.63 1.97 -14.64
N THR A 76 15.94 2.10 -15.77
CA THR A 76 16.37 1.51 -17.05
C THR A 76 17.69 2.11 -17.53
N GLN A 77 17.84 3.44 -17.40
CA GLN A 77 19.09 4.14 -17.70
C GLN A 77 20.23 3.66 -16.81
N LYS A 78 20.03 3.56 -15.49
CA LYS A 78 21.06 3.08 -14.55
C LYS A 78 21.51 1.66 -14.86
N ASN A 79 20.61 0.83 -15.37
CA ASN A 79 20.97 -0.50 -15.85
C ASN A 79 21.82 -0.49 -17.12
N ALA A 80 21.50 0.37 -18.08
CA ALA A 80 22.32 0.55 -19.28
C ALA A 80 23.72 1.09 -18.98
N GLU A 81 23.87 1.87 -17.90
CA GLU A 81 25.13 2.43 -17.41
C GLU A 81 25.96 1.43 -16.57
N ASN A 82 25.43 0.23 -16.28
CA ASN A 82 25.99 -0.71 -15.30
C ASN A 82 26.30 -0.02 -13.95
N TYR A 83 25.37 0.81 -13.49
CA TYR A 83 25.51 1.68 -12.34
C TYR A 83 25.91 0.88 -11.07
N LEU A 84 26.95 1.36 -10.38
CA LEU A 84 27.54 0.68 -9.21
C LEU A 84 27.93 -0.79 -9.49
N GLY A 85 28.30 -1.10 -10.73
CA GLY A 85 28.71 -2.45 -11.14
C GLY A 85 27.56 -3.39 -11.50
N TYR A 86 26.33 -2.89 -11.54
CA TYR A 86 25.12 -3.70 -11.63
C TYR A 86 24.12 -3.17 -12.68
N ASN A 87 23.31 -4.08 -13.25
CA ASN A 87 22.40 -3.77 -14.36
C ASN A 87 20.98 -4.34 -14.20
N ASP A 88 20.59 -4.69 -12.97
CA ASP A 88 19.29 -5.23 -12.58
C ASP A 88 18.62 -4.38 -11.48
N TRP A 89 18.94 -3.09 -11.44
CA TRP A 89 18.26 -2.11 -10.59
C TRP A 89 16.81 -1.92 -11.00
N ARG A 90 15.95 -1.73 -10.00
CA ARG A 90 14.53 -1.44 -10.19
C ARG A 90 14.03 -0.47 -9.14
N LEU A 91 12.87 0.13 -9.41
CA LEU A 91 12.10 0.75 -8.34
C LEU A 91 11.67 -0.32 -7.33
N PRO A 92 11.76 -0.04 -6.02
CA PRO A 92 11.21 -0.91 -4.99
C PRO A 92 9.69 -0.98 -5.13
N ASN A 93 9.09 -2.11 -4.78
CA ASN A 93 7.66 -2.14 -4.54
C ASN A 93 7.34 -1.43 -3.20
N VAL A 94 6.06 -1.11 -2.97
CA VAL A 94 5.67 -0.32 -1.80
C VAL A 94 5.97 -1.03 -0.47
N LYS A 95 5.95 -2.37 -0.43
CA LYS A 95 6.30 -3.14 0.76
C LYS A 95 7.80 -3.09 1.03
N GLU A 96 8.64 -3.15 0.00
CA GLU A 96 10.09 -3.01 0.19
C GLU A 96 10.44 -1.62 0.73
N LEU A 97 9.81 -0.55 0.23
CA LEU A 97 9.98 0.79 0.81
C LEU A 97 9.49 0.87 2.25
N GLN A 98 8.34 0.29 2.56
CA GLN A 98 7.81 0.29 3.92
C GLN A 98 8.71 -0.51 4.87
N PHE A 99 9.41 -1.53 4.38
CA PHE A 99 10.31 -2.38 5.16
C PHE A 99 11.55 -1.61 5.66
N ILE A 100 12.03 -0.62 4.91
CA ILE A 100 13.20 0.20 5.27
C ILE A 100 12.84 1.46 6.07
N VAL A 101 11.56 1.66 6.45
CA VAL A 101 11.16 2.77 7.31
C VAL A 101 11.61 2.50 8.74
N ASP A 102 12.29 3.48 9.35
CA ASP A 102 12.58 3.49 10.78
C ASP A 102 11.58 4.42 11.50
N TYR A 103 10.55 3.82 12.10
CA TYR A 103 9.50 4.55 12.82
C TYR A 103 9.96 5.17 14.15
N SER A 104 11.20 4.93 14.60
CA SER A 104 11.79 5.66 15.74
C SER A 104 12.32 7.04 15.34
N ARG A 105 12.41 7.31 14.02
CA ARG A 105 13.02 8.51 13.45
C ARG A 105 12.00 9.32 12.66
N SER A 106 12.15 10.64 12.73
CA SER A 106 11.40 11.58 11.91
C SER A 106 12.05 12.96 11.96
N PRO A 107 11.68 13.88 11.06
CA PRO A 107 12.13 15.26 11.13
C PRO A 107 11.84 15.92 12.48
N ASP A 108 10.69 15.60 13.09
CA ASP A 108 10.24 16.24 14.34
C ASP A 108 10.76 15.57 15.61
N THR A 109 11.14 14.28 15.56
CA THR A 109 11.60 13.53 16.75
C THR A 109 13.10 13.36 16.82
N SER A 110 13.78 13.23 15.67
CA SER A 110 15.21 12.93 15.59
C SER A 110 15.98 13.84 14.64
N ASN A 111 15.32 14.85 14.06
CA ASN A 111 15.91 15.74 13.06
C ASN A 111 16.60 14.98 11.91
N SER A 112 15.94 13.91 11.44
CA SER A 112 16.45 13.06 10.35
C SER A 112 15.30 12.46 9.55
N ALA A 113 15.61 11.90 8.38
CA ALA A 113 14.66 11.05 7.67
C ALA A 113 14.24 9.83 8.52
N ALA A 114 13.06 9.29 8.24
CA ALA A 114 12.52 8.07 8.87
C ALA A 114 13.14 6.79 8.25
N ILE A 115 14.46 6.71 8.24
CA ILE A 115 15.27 5.61 7.69
C ILE A 115 16.62 5.55 8.42
N ASP A 116 17.27 4.38 8.37
CA ASP A 116 18.59 4.18 8.96
C ASP A 116 19.63 5.17 8.37
N PRO A 117 20.46 5.83 9.21
CA PRO A 117 21.49 6.77 8.76
C PRO A 117 22.58 6.20 7.83
N ILE A 118 22.66 4.89 7.64
CA ILE A 118 23.52 4.27 6.61
C ILE A 118 23.15 4.74 5.20
N PHE A 119 21.90 5.18 5.01
CA PHE A 119 21.38 5.70 3.76
C PHE A 119 21.52 7.23 3.69
N ASN A 120 22.16 7.73 2.63
CA ASN A 120 22.20 9.16 2.35
C ASN A 120 20.85 9.61 1.82
N THR A 121 20.24 10.59 2.48
CA THR A 121 18.91 11.10 2.12
C THR A 121 18.97 12.57 1.78
N THR A 122 18.47 12.92 0.59
CA THR A 122 18.48 14.30 0.11
C THR A 122 17.55 15.16 0.96
N VAL A 123 18.10 16.26 1.49
CA VAL A 123 17.32 17.31 2.17
C VAL A 123 16.60 18.15 1.12
N ILE A 124 15.31 18.37 1.33
CA ILE A 124 14.46 19.18 0.46
C ILE A 124 13.83 20.33 1.25
N SER A 125 13.37 21.37 0.54
CA SER A 125 12.42 22.32 1.10
C SER A 125 11.00 21.78 0.86
N ASN A 126 10.24 21.54 1.93
CA ASN A 126 8.85 21.12 1.81
C ASN A 126 7.91 22.28 1.44
N GLU A 127 6.62 21.97 1.32
CA GLU A 127 5.55 22.91 0.94
C GLU A 127 5.36 24.05 1.95
N ALA A 128 5.83 23.88 3.20
CA ALA A 128 5.84 24.90 4.24
C ALA A 128 7.12 25.77 4.23
N GLY A 129 8.07 25.53 3.31
CA GLY A 129 9.36 26.22 3.26
C GLY A 129 10.35 25.76 4.33
N GLN A 130 10.19 24.54 4.86
CA GLN A 130 11.04 23.98 5.91
C GLN A 130 11.94 22.89 5.34
N ASP A 131 13.11 22.71 5.97
CA ASP A 131 13.97 21.55 5.72
C ASP A 131 13.23 20.25 6.07
N ASP A 132 13.28 19.31 5.13
CA ASP A 132 12.57 18.04 5.20
C ASP A 132 13.25 16.98 4.31
N TYR A 133 12.62 15.82 4.19
CA TYR A 133 13.07 14.73 3.34
C TYR A 133 11.99 14.31 2.34
N ALA A 134 12.46 13.73 1.24
CA ALA A 134 11.60 13.36 0.12
C ALA A 134 10.66 12.19 0.42
N TYR A 135 9.70 12.01 -0.49
CA TYR A 135 8.95 10.77 -0.61
C TYR A 135 9.61 9.93 -1.70
N TYR A 136 9.60 8.60 -1.55
CA TYR A 136 10.15 7.71 -2.56
C TYR A 136 9.06 6.99 -3.33
N TRP A 137 9.18 7.06 -4.65
CA TRP A 137 8.34 6.29 -5.56
C TRP A 137 8.55 4.80 -5.39
N SER A 138 7.44 4.07 -5.36
CA SER A 138 7.44 2.63 -5.59
C SER A 138 7.04 2.30 -7.03
N SER A 139 7.35 1.08 -7.47
CA SER A 139 6.80 0.47 -8.68
C SER A 139 5.33 0.04 -8.54
N THR A 140 4.73 0.19 -7.35
CA THR A 140 3.36 -0.22 -7.08
C THR A 140 2.36 0.83 -7.55
N THR A 141 1.38 0.40 -8.34
CA THR A 141 0.23 1.23 -8.71
C THR A 141 -0.79 1.25 -7.59
N HIS A 142 -1.27 2.43 -7.23
CA HIS A 142 -2.43 2.58 -6.36
C HIS A 142 -3.71 2.57 -7.21
N VAL A 143 -4.53 1.55 -7.00
CA VAL A 143 -5.80 1.37 -7.71
C VAL A 143 -6.90 1.97 -6.85
N SER A 144 -7.65 2.93 -7.39
CA SER A 144 -8.81 3.51 -6.72
C SER A 144 -10.00 2.56 -6.74
N SER A 145 -11.03 2.84 -5.92
CA SER A 145 -12.23 2.02 -5.79
C SER A 145 -12.98 1.76 -7.10
N ASN A 146 -12.82 2.63 -8.10
CA ASN A 146 -13.37 2.46 -9.45
C ASN A 146 -12.49 1.62 -10.39
N GLY A 147 -11.44 0.98 -9.87
CA GLY A 147 -10.50 0.14 -10.64
C GLY A 147 -9.42 0.91 -11.42
N MET A 148 -9.39 2.24 -11.35
CA MET A 148 -8.40 3.04 -12.08
C MET A 148 -7.05 3.10 -11.37
N GLY A 149 -5.96 2.83 -12.10
CA GLY A 149 -4.58 2.86 -11.59
C GLY A 149 -3.84 4.18 -11.84
N ALA A 150 -4.53 5.31 -11.68
CA ALA A 150 -3.97 6.64 -11.99
C ALA A 150 -2.86 7.08 -11.02
N GLY A 151 -2.86 6.53 -9.79
CA GLY A 151 -1.88 6.84 -8.77
C GLY A 151 -0.69 5.87 -8.74
N GLY A 152 0.51 6.38 -8.48
CA GLY A 152 1.64 5.58 -8.01
C GLY A 152 1.66 5.59 -6.50
N SER A 153 2.03 4.50 -5.84
CA SER A 153 2.25 4.50 -4.39
C SER A 153 3.65 5.05 -4.07
N TYR A 154 3.76 5.79 -2.98
CA TYR A 154 5.03 6.22 -2.40
C TYR A 154 5.03 6.00 -0.88
N VAL A 155 6.23 6.05 -0.30
CA VAL A 155 6.44 6.13 1.16
C VAL A 155 7.13 7.45 1.49
N ALA A 156 6.64 8.15 2.51
CA ALA A 156 7.21 9.42 2.96
C ALA A 156 8.34 9.18 3.96
N PHE A 157 9.56 9.62 3.66
CA PHE A 157 10.68 9.56 4.62
C PHE A 157 10.85 10.87 5.40
N GLY A 158 10.25 11.96 4.92
CA GLY A 158 10.03 13.21 5.65
C GLY A 158 8.59 13.39 6.13
N ARG A 159 8.21 14.61 6.53
CA ARG A 159 6.84 14.93 6.98
C ARG A 159 5.84 14.73 5.86
N SER A 160 4.65 14.22 6.18
CA SER A 160 3.59 13.95 5.19
C SER A 160 2.50 15.01 5.31
N LEU A 161 2.71 16.09 4.56
CA LEU A 161 1.99 17.34 4.76
C LEU A 161 0.56 17.35 4.17
N GLY A 162 -0.30 18.12 4.82
CA GLY A 162 -1.61 18.52 4.35
C GLY A 162 -1.89 19.99 4.67
N TYR A 163 -2.65 20.65 3.81
CA TYR A 163 -3.04 22.04 3.94
C TYR A 163 -4.38 22.14 4.67
N MET A 164 -4.31 22.42 5.97
CA MET A 164 -5.48 22.52 6.84
C MET A 164 -5.49 23.88 7.54
N ASN A 165 -6.68 24.50 7.60
CA ASN A 165 -6.91 25.78 8.27
C ASN A 165 -5.94 26.89 7.82
N GLY A 166 -5.64 26.96 6.51
CA GLY A 166 -4.77 27.97 5.93
C GLY A 166 -3.27 27.74 6.14
N SER A 167 -2.85 26.57 6.62
CA SER A 167 -1.44 26.25 6.90
C SER A 167 -1.07 24.82 6.49
N TRP A 168 0.16 24.64 6.03
CA TRP A 168 0.77 23.33 5.87
C TRP A 168 1.16 22.74 7.22
N ARG A 169 0.87 21.46 7.42
CA ARG A 169 1.14 20.75 8.67
C ARG A 169 1.32 19.27 8.38
N ASP A 170 2.16 18.60 9.16
CA ASP A 170 2.29 17.14 9.08
C ASP A 170 1.01 16.50 9.62
N VAL A 171 0.26 15.82 8.75
CA VAL A 171 -1.04 15.24 9.07
C VAL A 171 -1.03 13.72 8.98
N HIS A 172 -0.02 13.12 8.33
CA HIS A 172 0.09 11.66 8.20
C HIS A 172 1.41 11.09 8.73
N GLY A 173 2.43 11.92 9.02
CA GLY A 173 3.70 11.48 9.59
C GLY A 173 4.69 10.88 8.59
N ALA A 174 5.97 10.99 8.94
CA ALA A 174 7.05 10.24 8.30
C ALA A 174 6.86 8.73 8.51
N GLY A 175 6.97 7.96 7.43
CA GLY A 175 6.61 6.55 7.35
C GLY A 175 5.22 6.30 6.72
N SER A 176 4.43 7.34 6.43
CA SER A 176 3.15 7.16 5.75
C SER A 176 3.33 6.59 4.33
N GLN A 177 2.44 5.67 3.97
CA GLN A 177 2.31 5.18 2.60
C GLN A 177 1.08 5.85 1.98
N ARG A 178 1.31 6.60 0.90
CA ARG A 178 0.25 7.30 0.18
C ARG A 178 0.46 7.14 -1.33
N SER A 179 -0.20 7.97 -2.11
CA SER A 179 -0.10 7.94 -3.56
C SER A 179 -0.35 9.31 -4.16
N ASP A 180 0.33 9.55 -5.27
CA ASP A 180 0.22 10.76 -6.09
C ASP A 180 -0.11 10.34 -7.53
N PHE A 181 -0.61 11.28 -8.32
CA PHE A 181 -0.76 11.08 -9.76
C PHE A 181 0.60 10.75 -10.40
N LYS A 182 0.59 9.80 -11.34
CA LYS A 182 1.81 9.39 -12.06
C LYS A 182 2.34 10.46 -13.02
N THR A 183 1.47 11.38 -13.43
CA THR A 183 1.73 12.45 -14.39
C THR A 183 0.98 13.72 -13.96
N GLY A 184 1.30 14.85 -14.60
CA GLY A 184 0.68 16.15 -14.33
C GLY A 184 1.67 17.14 -13.72
N ASN A 185 1.15 18.20 -13.08
CA ASN A 185 1.97 19.21 -12.43
C ASN A 185 1.49 19.47 -10.99
N ALA A 186 2.42 19.46 -10.02
CA ALA A 186 2.12 19.74 -8.62
C ALA A 186 1.55 21.15 -8.41
N SER A 187 1.91 22.11 -9.26
CA SER A 187 1.39 23.48 -9.18
C SER A 187 -0.12 23.57 -9.37
N ASP A 188 -0.74 22.55 -9.95
CA ASP A 188 -2.19 22.47 -10.12
C ASP A 188 -2.92 22.24 -8.78
N TYR A 189 -2.17 21.91 -7.71
CA TYR A 189 -2.66 21.63 -6.36
C TYR A 189 -2.00 22.54 -5.31
N PRO A 190 -2.18 23.87 -5.40
CA PRO A 190 -1.49 24.84 -4.53
C PRO A 190 -1.83 24.69 -3.03
N THR A 191 -2.95 24.04 -2.72
CA THR A 191 -3.39 23.71 -1.36
C THR A 191 -3.61 22.21 -1.18
N GLY A 192 -2.88 21.41 -1.96
CA GLY A 192 -3.01 19.96 -1.97
C GLY A 192 -4.36 19.44 -2.50
N HIS A 193 -4.64 18.17 -2.22
CA HIS A 193 -5.80 17.46 -2.73
C HIS A 193 -6.49 16.60 -1.66
N GLY A 194 -7.82 16.55 -1.71
CA GLY A 194 -8.64 15.77 -0.78
C GLY A 194 -8.96 16.51 0.53
N PRO A 195 -9.66 15.86 1.48
CA PRO A 195 -10.25 16.52 2.65
C PRO A 195 -9.25 17.21 3.60
N GLN A 196 -8.00 16.74 3.64
CA GLN A 196 -6.95 17.30 4.48
C GLN A 196 -5.97 18.19 3.68
N GLY A 197 -6.28 18.45 2.40
CA GLY A 197 -5.43 19.22 1.50
C GLY A 197 -4.06 18.57 1.33
N ASP A 198 -4.02 17.25 1.14
CA ASP A 198 -2.77 16.52 1.16
C ASP A 198 -1.81 17.03 0.06
N ALA A 199 -0.53 17.22 0.39
CA ALA A 199 0.46 17.65 -0.58
C ALA A 199 0.54 16.66 -1.76
N ILE A 200 0.58 17.21 -2.98
CA ILE A 200 0.73 16.49 -4.24
C ILE A 200 2.04 16.95 -4.86
N ARG A 201 3.02 16.05 -4.94
CA ARG A 201 4.36 16.36 -5.46
C ARG A 201 4.52 15.94 -6.92
N ILE A 202 3.93 14.81 -7.32
CA ILE A 202 4.10 14.15 -8.65
C ILE A 202 5.55 13.76 -8.94
N ASN A 203 6.48 14.69 -8.77
CA ASN A 203 7.91 14.50 -8.76
C ASN A 203 8.36 14.05 -7.37
N ASN A 204 8.40 12.72 -7.19
CA ASN A 204 8.97 12.10 -5.99
C ASN A 204 10.37 11.54 -6.31
N TYR A 205 11.15 11.27 -5.27
CA TYR A 205 12.52 10.79 -5.40
C TYR A 205 12.52 9.27 -5.55
N VAL A 206 13.67 8.67 -5.85
CA VAL A 206 13.81 7.22 -6.02
C VAL A 206 15.05 6.73 -5.29
N ARG A 207 14.93 5.60 -4.60
CA ARG A 207 16.05 4.78 -4.14
C ARG A 207 15.95 3.43 -4.82
N LEU A 208 16.95 3.06 -5.60
CA LEU A 208 16.89 1.81 -6.35
C LEU A 208 17.17 0.63 -5.44
N VAL A 209 16.56 -0.49 -5.78
CA VAL A 209 16.79 -1.77 -5.14
C VAL A 209 17.08 -2.80 -6.22
N ARG A 210 17.86 -3.82 -5.88
CA ARG A 210 18.09 -5.01 -6.69
C ARG A 210 18.04 -6.27 -5.83
N GLY A 211 18.03 -7.42 -6.50
CA GLY A 211 17.90 -8.70 -5.83
C GLY A 211 16.52 -8.89 -5.21
N GLY A 212 16.50 -9.71 -4.16
CA GLY A 212 15.28 -10.34 -3.67
C GLY A 212 14.92 -11.53 -4.57
N VAL A 213 14.25 -12.50 -3.98
CA VAL A 213 13.74 -13.64 -4.72
C VAL A 213 12.69 -13.17 -5.72
N SER A 214 12.96 -13.36 -7.00
CA SER A 214 11.96 -13.27 -8.06
C SER A 214 10.98 -14.46 -8.06
N ASP A 215 11.00 -15.33 -7.05
CA ASP A 215 10.07 -16.46 -6.91
C ASP A 215 9.73 -16.73 -5.45
N ALA A 216 8.46 -17.03 -5.19
CA ALA A 216 7.93 -17.45 -3.89
C ALA A 216 8.83 -18.50 -3.20
N ILE A 217 9.50 -18.11 -2.11
CA ILE A 217 10.01 -19.07 -1.13
C ILE A 217 8.97 -19.19 -0.01
N HIS A 218 7.92 -19.93 -0.31
CA HIS A 218 7.33 -20.86 0.66
C HIS A 218 8.18 -22.13 0.62
N THR A 219 9.32 -22.15 1.29
CA THR A 219 9.96 -23.42 1.65
C THR A 219 9.19 -24.02 2.81
N GLY A 220 8.36 -25.04 2.51
CA GLY A 220 7.80 -25.94 3.51
C GLY A 220 6.29 -26.16 3.46
N GLY A 221 5.72 -26.35 2.28
CA GLY A 221 4.35 -26.86 2.15
C GLY A 221 4.02 -27.08 0.68
N SER A 222 3.90 -28.34 0.25
CA SER A 222 3.50 -28.70 -1.10
C SER A 222 2.12 -28.13 -1.42
N VAL A 223 2.09 -27.04 -2.20
CA VAL A 223 0.87 -26.55 -2.83
C VAL A 223 0.80 -27.18 -4.22
N ALA A 224 -0.21 -28.02 -4.43
CA ALA A 224 -0.51 -28.56 -5.75
C ALA A 224 -0.84 -27.39 -6.70
N VAL A 225 -0.03 -27.23 -7.74
CA VAL A 225 -0.33 -26.35 -8.86
C VAL A 225 -1.47 -26.99 -9.65
N VAL A 226 -2.71 -26.57 -9.40
CA VAL A 226 -3.82 -26.91 -10.28
C VAL A 226 -3.77 -25.95 -11.47
N ASN A 227 -3.30 -26.48 -12.60
CA ASN A 227 -3.27 -25.80 -13.89
C ASN A 227 -4.69 -25.82 -14.48
N PRO A 228 -5.40 -24.69 -14.68
CA PRO A 228 -6.82 -24.75 -15.05
C PRO A 228 -7.10 -25.05 -16.54
N ASN A 229 -6.09 -25.31 -17.36
CA ASN A 229 -6.25 -25.34 -18.83
C ASN A 229 -5.93 -26.69 -19.50
N THR A 230 -6.34 -27.81 -18.92
CA THR A 230 -6.50 -29.06 -19.68
C THR A 230 -7.66 -29.91 -19.14
N GLY A 231 -8.77 -29.97 -19.88
CA GLY A 231 -9.84 -30.94 -19.67
C GLY A 231 -11.22 -30.29 -19.71
N GLY A 232 -11.86 -30.28 -20.88
CA GLY A 232 -13.21 -29.75 -21.04
C GLY A 232 -14.28 -30.65 -20.44
N ASP A 233 -15.32 -30.01 -19.89
CA ASP A 233 -16.68 -30.52 -19.89
C ASP A 233 -17.61 -29.39 -20.36
N THR A 234 -18.41 -29.70 -21.38
CA THR A 234 -19.07 -28.78 -22.31
C THR A 234 -20.52 -28.50 -21.93
N THR A 235 -20.78 -27.93 -20.74
CA THR A 235 -22.17 -27.67 -20.32
C THR A 235 -22.51 -26.30 -19.73
N GLN A 236 -21.62 -25.30 -19.76
CA GLN A 236 -22.01 -23.92 -19.40
C GLN A 236 -22.39 -23.05 -20.63
N PRO A 237 -23.56 -22.40 -20.63
CA PRO A 237 -23.88 -21.40 -21.64
C PRO A 237 -22.98 -20.15 -21.48
N PRO A 238 -22.75 -19.38 -22.55
CA PRO A 238 -21.82 -18.25 -22.51
C PRO A 238 -22.30 -17.18 -21.51
N PRO A 239 -21.40 -16.47 -20.81
CA PRO A 239 -21.81 -15.42 -19.90
C PRO A 239 -22.46 -14.29 -20.69
N SER A 240 -23.69 -13.96 -20.30
CA SER A 240 -24.44 -12.83 -20.82
C SER A 240 -23.78 -11.54 -20.38
N ASP A 241 -23.39 -10.75 -21.36
CA ASP A 241 -23.10 -9.33 -21.26
C ASP A 241 -24.30 -8.60 -20.62
N SER A 242 -24.12 -8.06 -19.42
CA SER A 242 -25.06 -7.12 -18.82
C SER A 242 -24.31 -6.09 -17.98
N THR A 243 -24.22 -4.92 -18.58
CA THR A 243 -23.85 -3.65 -17.97
C THR A 243 -24.84 -3.29 -16.87
N THR A 244 -24.43 -3.29 -15.60
CA THR A 244 -24.90 -2.34 -14.57
C THR A 244 -23.84 -2.18 -13.48
N PRO A 245 -23.65 -0.97 -12.91
CA PRO A 245 -22.64 -0.68 -11.91
C PRO A 245 -23.21 -0.98 -10.51
N ASP A 246 -22.55 -1.82 -9.71
CA ASP A 246 -23.02 -2.02 -8.33
C ASP A 246 -21.90 -2.10 -7.31
N GLY A 247 -22.22 -1.51 -6.15
CA GLY A 247 -21.58 -1.80 -4.89
C GLY A 247 -21.78 -3.28 -4.54
N GLN A 248 -21.05 -3.69 -3.50
CA GLN A 248 -20.90 -5.07 -3.04
C GLN A 248 -22.22 -5.90 -3.11
N GLN A 249 -22.37 -6.70 -4.16
CA GLN A 249 -23.29 -7.83 -4.13
C GLN A 249 -22.71 -8.87 -3.16
N PRO A 250 -23.51 -9.45 -2.24
CA PRO A 250 -23.02 -10.51 -1.37
C PRO A 250 -22.44 -11.67 -2.18
N PRO A 251 -21.43 -12.38 -1.64
CA PRO A 251 -20.87 -13.55 -2.30
C PRO A 251 -21.98 -14.56 -2.62
N GLN A 252 -21.85 -15.25 -3.75
CA GLN A 252 -22.89 -16.13 -4.27
C GLN A 252 -23.26 -17.25 -3.28
N GLU A 253 -22.29 -17.71 -2.50
CA GLU A 253 -22.45 -18.73 -1.46
C GLU A 253 -23.38 -18.25 -0.33
N ALA A 254 -23.33 -16.96 0.01
CA ALA A 254 -24.24 -16.36 1.00
C ALA A 254 -25.67 -16.24 0.49
N LEU A 255 -25.84 -15.94 -0.81
CA LEU A 255 -27.16 -15.91 -1.46
C LEU A 255 -27.75 -17.33 -1.60
N SER A 256 -26.93 -18.29 -2.03
CA SER A 256 -27.34 -19.69 -2.18
C SER A 256 -27.74 -20.34 -0.86
N ALA A 257 -27.08 -20.00 0.25
CA ALA A 257 -27.44 -20.50 1.58
C ALA A 257 -28.85 -20.06 2.04
N CYS A 258 -29.40 -18.97 1.48
CA CYS A 258 -30.70 -18.41 1.85
C CYS A 258 -31.75 -18.43 0.73
N ALA A 259 -31.43 -18.96 -0.46
CA ALA A 259 -32.29 -18.89 -1.65
C ALA A 259 -33.70 -19.50 -1.49
N ASN A 260 -33.87 -20.45 -0.57
CA ASN A 260 -35.15 -21.10 -0.26
C ASN A 260 -35.51 -21.01 1.24
N GLN A 261 -34.93 -20.04 1.94
CA GLN A 261 -35.17 -19.83 3.36
C GLN A 261 -36.07 -18.62 3.59
N THR A 262 -36.66 -18.54 4.77
CA THR A 262 -37.35 -17.33 5.25
C THR A 262 -36.36 -16.42 5.98
N GLU A 263 -36.69 -15.13 6.07
CA GLU A 263 -35.92 -14.18 6.88
C GLU A 263 -35.81 -14.68 8.34
N ASN A 264 -34.64 -14.52 8.95
CA ASN A 264 -34.25 -15.02 10.27
C ASN A 264 -34.07 -16.55 10.40
N SER A 265 -34.16 -17.32 9.31
CA SER A 265 -33.74 -18.73 9.33
C SER A 265 -32.23 -18.84 9.55
N SER A 266 -31.79 -19.85 10.30
CA SER A 266 -30.38 -20.20 10.42
C SER A 266 -29.83 -20.68 9.08
N CYS A 267 -28.60 -20.30 8.77
CA CYS A 267 -27.91 -20.67 7.54
C CYS A 267 -26.43 -20.99 7.82
N THR A 268 -25.82 -21.77 6.94
CA THR A 268 -24.39 -22.10 7.00
C THR A 268 -23.76 -21.90 5.64
N ILE A 269 -22.65 -21.17 5.58
CA ILE A 269 -21.83 -20.97 4.38
C ILE A 269 -20.58 -21.84 4.52
N GLN A 270 -20.31 -22.69 3.53
CA GLN A 270 -19.05 -23.43 3.48
C GLN A 270 -17.97 -22.53 2.87
N THR A 271 -16.86 -22.33 3.59
CA THR A 271 -15.71 -21.58 3.08
C THR A 271 -14.46 -22.47 3.08
N PRO A 272 -13.41 -22.14 2.29
CA PRO A 272 -12.14 -22.83 2.35
C PRO A 272 -11.48 -22.82 3.74
N GLN A 273 -11.87 -21.89 4.63
CA GLN A 273 -11.37 -21.80 6.01
C GLN A 273 -12.28 -22.49 7.04
N GLY A 274 -13.41 -23.09 6.63
CA GLY A 274 -14.38 -23.75 7.49
C GLY A 274 -15.82 -23.26 7.32
N ASP A 275 -16.76 -23.92 7.99
CA ASP A 275 -18.18 -23.56 7.94
C ASP A 275 -18.45 -22.31 8.79
N LEU A 276 -19.19 -21.34 8.23
CA LEU A 276 -19.64 -20.13 8.91
C LEU A 276 -21.15 -20.20 9.12
N SER A 277 -21.58 -20.14 10.38
CA SER A 277 -23.01 -20.08 10.75
C SER A 277 -23.50 -18.64 10.83
N GLY A 278 -24.75 -18.43 10.42
CA GLY A 278 -25.40 -17.12 10.35
C GLY A 278 -26.92 -17.19 10.31
N VAL A 279 -27.53 -16.05 10.02
CA VAL A 279 -28.98 -15.89 9.83
C VAL A 279 -29.27 -15.25 8.47
N CYS A 280 -30.35 -15.66 7.82
CA CYS A 280 -30.79 -15.08 6.56
C CYS A 280 -31.40 -13.69 6.80
N LEU A 281 -30.74 -12.65 6.31
CA LEU A 281 -31.21 -11.26 6.40
C LEU A 281 -31.44 -10.68 5.00
N MET A 282 -32.37 -9.74 4.90
CA MET A 282 -32.63 -8.99 3.66
C MET A 282 -31.44 -8.08 3.32
N VAL A 283 -30.90 -8.24 2.12
CA VAL A 283 -29.83 -7.39 1.57
C VAL A 283 -30.36 -6.51 0.43
N VAL A 284 -29.51 -5.59 -0.06
CA VAL A 284 -29.81 -4.74 -1.21
C VAL A 284 -30.29 -5.60 -2.39
N ASN A 285 -31.30 -5.13 -3.14
CA ASN A 285 -31.99 -5.85 -4.22
C ASN A 285 -32.99 -6.95 -3.79
N ASN A 286 -33.58 -6.81 -2.60
CA ASN A 286 -34.75 -7.59 -2.15
C ASN A 286 -34.52 -9.12 -2.10
N SER A 287 -33.27 -9.52 -1.89
CA SER A 287 -32.82 -10.91 -1.79
C SER A 287 -32.39 -11.22 -0.35
N LEU A 288 -32.53 -12.48 0.08
CA LEU A 288 -31.99 -12.94 1.36
C LEU A 288 -30.56 -13.43 1.19
N ALA A 289 -29.66 -13.02 2.07
CA ALA A 289 -28.29 -13.54 2.15
C ALA A 289 -27.97 -13.99 3.57
N CYS A 290 -27.12 -15.01 3.68
CA CYS A 290 -26.66 -15.52 4.96
C CYS A 290 -25.65 -14.56 5.58
N VAL A 291 -25.98 -13.98 6.74
CA VAL A 291 -25.14 -13.03 7.47
C VAL A 291 -24.63 -13.69 8.76
N PRO A 292 -23.31 -13.77 9.00
CA PRO A 292 -22.77 -14.39 10.20
C PRO A 292 -23.30 -13.73 11.49
N GLU A 293 -23.56 -14.52 12.55
CA GLU A 293 -24.14 -14.04 13.82
C GLU A 293 -23.30 -12.93 14.52
N ASN A 294 -22.03 -12.79 14.15
CA ASN A 294 -21.11 -11.77 14.67
C ASN A 294 -20.78 -10.66 13.64
N ALA A 295 -21.52 -10.57 12.54
CA ALA A 295 -21.38 -9.45 11.62
C ALA A 295 -21.96 -8.18 12.28
N PRO A 296 -21.23 -7.05 12.32
CA PRO A 296 -21.79 -5.81 12.82
C PRO A 296 -22.98 -5.41 11.94
N LEU A 297 -24.16 -5.26 12.56
CA LEU A 297 -25.27 -4.55 11.94
C LEU A 297 -24.86 -3.08 11.86
N ASN A 298 -24.73 -2.57 10.63
CA ASN A 298 -24.47 -1.15 10.36
C ASN A 298 -25.55 -0.24 10.92
#